data_AF-A0A7Y2L3F6-F1
#
_entry.id   AF-A0A7Y2L3F6-F1
#
_cell.length_a   1.000
_cell.length_b   1.000
_cell.length_c   1.000
_cell.angle_alpha   90.00
_cell.angle_beta   90.00
_cell.angle_gamma   90.00
#
_symmetry.space_group_name_H-M   'P 1'
#
loop_
_entity.id
_entity.type
_entity.pdbx_description
1 polymer ?
#
loop_
_entity_poly.entity_id
_entity_poly.type
_entity_poly.pdbx_seq_one_letter_code
_entity_poly.pdbx_strand_id
1 'polypeptide(L)'
;GLGAGIFFIGYFFFEVPSNLLLEKIGARRTLARITIMWGLTSIAMAYVESAWSFYVLRFLLGAFEAGFFPGVVLYLTYWFPAAQRAKINGMFMTSFAIAGVVGGPLAGFIMSRMVGVGSLANWQWLFILEGIPSVIAGFLVLRYLPEKPANAKWLTAAQRKMVSATIAREDSAPGKHSDLRTLLRYPKLWLCALVYFCLVSGNATIAFWTPSVIKSLGVNDTMNIGLLSSIPFILGTVAMLWNGFHSDKSAERRIHCAMAAILAGLGL
;
A
#
# COMPACT_ATOMS: atom_id res chain seq x y z
N GLY A 1 -12.98 12.73 -10.78
CA GLY A 1 -13.46 11.42 -11.25
C GLY A 1 -12.46 10.74 -12.17
N LEU A 2 -12.43 11.11 -13.46
CA LEU A 2 -11.65 10.42 -14.51
C LEU A 2 -10.15 10.24 -14.19
N GLY A 3 -9.47 11.27 -13.68
CA GLY A 3 -8.04 11.17 -13.34
C GLY A 3 -7.71 10.21 -12.19
N ALA A 4 -8.66 9.94 -11.29
CA ALA A 4 -8.49 8.90 -10.26
C ALA A 4 -8.70 7.50 -10.86
N GLY A 5 -9.66 7.35 -11.78
CA GLY A 5 -9.90 6.08 -12.48
C GLY A 5 -8.73 5.62 -13.35
N ILE A 6 -8.09 6.53 -14.08
CA ILE A 6 -6.96 6.20 -14.98
C ILE A 6 -5.77 5.60 -14.23
N PHE A 7 -5.52 6.04 -13.00
CA PHE A 7 -4.50 5.44 -12.13
C PHE A 7 -4.79 3.94 -11.89
N PHE A 8 -6.02 3.58 -11.56
CA PHE A 8 -6.41 2.18 -11.33
C PHE A 8 -6.36 1.33 -12.59
N ILE A 9 -6.61 1.93 -13.77
CA ILE A 9 -6.45 1.24 -15.06
C ILE A 9 -4.97 0.84 -15.26
N GLY A 10 -4.04 1.77 -15.04
CA GLY A 10 -2.61 1.48 -15.11
C GLY A 10 -2.19 0.42 -14.10
N TYR A 11 -2.69 0.52 -12.86
CA TYR A 11 -2.44 -0.47 -11.81
C TYR A 11 -2.87 -1.88 -12.23
N PHE A 12 -4.12 -2.02 -12.67
CA PHE A 12 -4.71 -3.32 -13.04
C PHE A 12 -3.94 -4.04 -14.15
N PHE A 13 -3.61 -3.34 -15.24
CA PHE A 13 -2.92 -3.96 -16.37
C PHE A 13 -1.49 -4.40 -16.04
N PHE A 14 -0.81 -3.66 -15.16
CA PHE A 14 0.59 -3.94 -14.82
C PHE A 14 0.77 -4.77 -13.55
N GLU A 15 -0.29 -5.05 -12.80
CA GLU A 15 -0.22 -5.81 -11.55
C GLU A 15 0.30 -7.24 -11.78
N VAL A 16 -0.29 -7.96 -12.74
CA VAL A 16 0.11 -9.33 -13.09
C VAL A 16 1.52 -9.36 -13.71
N PRO A 17 1.83 -8.56 -14.75
CA PRO A 17 3.19 -8.51 -15.32
C PRO A 17 4.27 -8.12 -14.30
N SER A 18 4.01 -7.14 -13.44
CA SER A 18 4.97 -6.69 -12.43
C SER A 18 5.26 -7.80 -11.41
N ASN A 19 4.25 -8.56 -11.01
CA ASN A 19 4.43 -9.69 -10.10
C ASN A 19 5.21 -10.86 -10.74
N LEU A 20 4.98 -11.15 -12.03
CA LEU A 20 5.77 -12.14 -12.76
C LEU A 20 7.23 -11.70 -12.92
N LEU A 21 7.47 -10.41 -13.13
CA LEU A 21 8.82 -9.88 -13.21
C LEU A 21 9.53 -9.99 -11.85
N LEU A 22 8.80 -9.80 -10.75
CA LEU A 22 9.33 -9.85 -9.40
C LEU A 22 9.98 -11.21 -9.07
N GLU A 23 9.39 -12.30 -9.54
CA GLU A 23 9.96 -13.64 -9.42
C GLU A 23 11.31 -13.77 -10.14
N LYS A 24 11.47 -13.08 -11.28
CA LYS A 24 12.69 -13.13 -12.11
C LYS A 24 13.81 -12.20 -11.63
N ILE A 25 13.48 -10.95 -11.30
CA ILE A 25 14.48 -9.92 -10.96
C ILE A 25 14.75 -9.81 -9.47
N GLY A 26 13.93 -10.46 -8.64
CA GLY A 26 14.01 -10.45 -7.20
C GLY A 26 13.22 -9.31 -6.55
N ALA A 27 12.69 -9.58 -5.35
CA ALA A 27 11.85 -8.65 -4.60
C ALA A 27 12.54 -7.31 -4.31
N ARG A 28 13.81 -7.31 -3.88
CA ARG A 28 14.55 -6.08 -3.54
C ARG A 28 14.60 -5.08 -4.70
N ARG A 29 15.02 -5.54 -5.88
CA ARG A 29 15.15 -4.69 -7.07
C ARG A 29 13.78 -4.21 -7.55
N THR A 30 12.77 -5.07 -7.45
CA THR A 30 11.40 -4.73 -7.84
C THR A 30 10.81 -3.65 -6.93
N LEU A 31 10.88 -3.84 -5.61
CA LEU A 31 10.39 -2.87 -4.64
C LEU A 31 11.08 -1.52 -4.80
N ALA A 32 12.41 -1.52 -4.90
CA ALA A 32 13.16 -0.29 -5.16
C ALA A 32 12.75 0.40 -6.46
N ARG A 33 12.65 -0.34 -7.57
CA ARG A 33 12.19 0.22 -8.85
C ARG A 33 10.83 0.88 -8.71
N ILE A 34 9.87 0.19 -8.08
CA ILE A 34 8.51 0.71 -7.88
C ILE A 34 8.57 2.02 -7.10
N THR A 35 9.24 2.04 -5.94
CA THR A 35 9.31 3.24 -5.09
C THR A 35 10.03 4.40 -5.77
N ILE A 36 11.13 4.15 -6.48
CA ILE A 36 11.87 5.20 -7.22
C ILE A 36 11.02 5.75 -8.36
N MET A 37 10.47 4.88 -9.23
CA MET A 37 9.69 5.31 -10.40
C MET A 37 8.41 6.03 -9.97
N TRP A 38 7.76 5.56 -8.89
CA TRP A 38 6.61 6.22 -8.30
C TRP A 38 6.97 7.61 -7.78
N GLY A 39 8.07 7.74 -7.03
CA GLY A 39 8.52 9.03 -6.49
C GLY A 39 8.91 10.02 -7.59
N LEU A 40 9.63 9.57 -8.63
CA LEU A 40 9.99 10.40 -9.78
C LEU A 40 8.76 10.86 -10.57
N THR A 41 7.79 9.97 -10.78
CA THR A 41 6.53 10.30 -11.48
C THR A 41 5.67 11.25 -10.66
N SER A 42 5.67 11.10 -9.33
CA SER A 42 5.04 12.05 -8.41
C SER A 42 5.68 13.43 -8.52
N ILE A 43 7.02 13.54 -8.48
CA ILE A 43 7.72 14.82 -8.69
C ILE A 43 7.39 15.41 -10.07
N ALA A 44 7.31 14.58 -11.12
CA ALA A 44 6.95 15.02 -12.46
C ALA A 44 5.52 15.60 -12.55
N MET A 45 4.58 15.16 -11.70
CA MET A 45 3.23 15.73 -11.63
C MET A 45 3.23 17.21 -11.28
N ALA A 46 4.23 17.68 -10.53
CA ALA A 46 4.37 19.09 -10.20
C ALA A 46 4.53 19.97 -11.46
N TYR A 47 4.99 19.43 -12.58
CA TYR A 47 5.27 20.19 -13.81
C TYR A 47 4.22 19.95 -14.91
N VAL A 48 3.02 19.51 -14.54
CA VAL A 48 1.93 19.28 -15.49
C VAL A 48 1.30 20.59 -15.94
N GLU A 49 1.30 20.81 -17.26
CA GLU A 49 0.71 22.01 -17.88
C GLU A 49 -0.57 21.70 -18.67
N SER A 50 -0.80 20.44 -19.05
CA SER A 50 -1.95 20.04 -19.85
C SER A 50 -2.77 18.90 -19.22
N ALA A 51 -4.06 18.85 -19.54
CA ALA A 51 -4.93 17.74 -19.13
C ALA A 51 -4.45 16.38 -19.64
N TRP A 52 -3.86 16.34 -20.84
CA TRP A 52 -3.30 15.12 -21.39
C TRP A 52 -2.08 14.64 -20.61
N SER A 53 -1.11 15.53 -20.32
CA SER A 53 0.05 15.19 -19.49
C SER A 53 -0.35 14.72 -18.09
N PHE A 54 -1.41 15.29 -17.51
CA PHE A 54 -1.95 14.83 -16.24
C PHE A 54 -2.44 13.38 -16.30
N TYR A 55 -3.20 13.01 -17.34
CA TYR A 55 -3.72 11.65 -17.49
C TYR A 55 -2.62 10.64 -17.78
N VAL A 56 -1.64 10.99 -18.61
CA VAL A 56 -0.48 10.13 -18.89
C VAL A 56 0.33 9.87 -17.63
N LEU A 57 0.67 10.90 -16.86
CA LEU A 57 1.39 10.72 -15.60
C LEU A 57 0.55 9.95 -14.58
N ARG A 58 -0.78 10.12 -14.52
CA ARG A 58 -1.64 9.32 -13.63
C ARG A 58 -1.62 7.85 -13.99
N PHE A 59 -1.67 7.54 -15.28
CA PHE A 59 -1.55 6.17 -15.78
C PHE A 59 -0.18 5.56 -15.41
N LEU A 60 0.90 6.29 -15.65
CA LEU A 60 2.26 5.84 -15.31
C LEU A 60 2.44 5.63 -13.81
N LEU A 61 1.89 6.50 -12.98
CA LEU A 61 1.95 6.38 -11.53
C LEU A 61 1.29 5.08 -11.06
N GLY A 62 0.14 4.72 -11.64
CA GLY A 62 -0.52 3.43 -11.40
C GLY A 62 0.28 2.24 -11.94
N ALA A 63 0.80 2.35 -13.16
CA ALA A 63 1.61 1.30 -13.78
C ALA A 63 2.90 1.01 -13.01
N PHE A 64 3.54 2.04 -12.44
CA PHE A 64 4.75 1.89 -11.63
C PHE A 64 4.47 1.41 -10.21
N GLU A 65 3.32 1.75 -9.63
CA GLU A 65 2.91 1.23 -8.31
C GLU A 65 2.52 -0.25 -8.35
N ALA A 66 2.07 -0.71 -9.51
CA ALA A 66 1.58 -2.06 -9.72
C ALA A 66 2.60 -3.13 -9.25
N GLY A 67 2.12 -4.06 -8.44
CA GLY A 67 2.94 -5.14 -7.89
C GLY A 67 3.69 -4.81 -6.60
N PHE A 68 3.55 -3.60 -6.04
CA PHE A 68 4.18 -3.25 -4.75
C PHE A 68 3.68 -4.16 -3.62
N PHE A 69 2.36 -4.21 -3.43
CA PHE A 69 1.74 -5.01 -2.38
C PHE A 69 2.03 -6.51 -2.48
N PRO A 70 1.74 -7.20 -3.62
CA PRO A 70 2.08 -8.61 -3.74
C PRO A 70 3.59 -8.84 -3.65
N GLY A 71 4.41 -7.87 -4.06
CA GLY A 71 5.86 -7.94 -3.93
C GLY A 71 6.37 -7.90 -2.49
N VAL A 72 5.78 -7.06 -1.64
CA VAL A 72 6.08 -7.07 -0.20
C VAL A 72 5.61 -8.38 0.42
N VAL A 73 4.39 -8.84 0.10
CA VAL A 73 3.86 -10.10 0.62
C VAL A 73 4.76 -11.27 0.21
N LEU A 74 5.21 -11.34 -1.05
CA LEU A 74 6.15 -12.37 -1.49
C LEU A 74 7.50 -12.26 -0.78
N TYR A 75 8.04 -11.05 -0.65
CA TYR A 75 9.27 -10.83 0.09
C TYR A 75 9.18 -11.37 1.52
N LEU A 76 8.07 -11.12 2.23
CA LEU A 76 7.85 -11.63 3.58
C LEU A 76 7.82 -13.16 3.64
N THR A 77 7.37 -13.83 2.58
CA THR A 77 7.41 -15.31 2.53
C THR A 77 8.82 -15.88 2.54
N TYR A 78 9.81 -15.13 2.02
CA TYR A 78 11.23 -15.50 2.03
C TYR A 78 11.93 -15.28 3.37
N TRP A 79 11.28 -14.59 4.31
CA TRP A 79 11.85 -14.21 5.60
C TRP A 79 11.13 -14.84 6.79
N PHE A 80 9.84 -15.11 6.67
CA PHE A 80 9.00 -15.54 7.79
C PHE A 80 8.30 -16.90 7.51
N PRO A 81 8.31 -17.82 8.48
CA PRO A 81 7.54 -19.06 8.42
C PRO A 81 6.03 -18.82 8.35
N ALA A 82 5.29 -19.73 7.74
CA ALA A 82 3.85 -19.62 7.50
C ALA A 82 3.04 -19.26 8.76
N ALA A 83 3.41 -19.81 9.92
CA ALA A 83 2.76 -19.55 11.21
C ALA A 83 2.80 -18.06 11.63
N GLN A 84 3.83 -17.32 11.24
CA GLN A 84 4.03 -15.92 11.63
C GLN A 84 3.61 -14.92 10.53
N ARG A 85 3.40 -15.39 9.28
CA ARG A 85 3.11 -14.51 8.14
C ARG A 85 1.87 -13.64 8.34
N ALA A 86 0.81 -14.18 8.95
CA ALA A 86 -0.42 -13.42 9.21
C ALA A 86 -0.15 -12.21 10.12
N LYS A 87 0.64 -12.39 11.19
CA LYS A 87 1.01 -11.33 12.13
C LYS A 87 1.88 -10.26 11.46
N ILE A 88 2.87 -10.66 10.67
CA ILE A 88 3.76 -9.72 9.97
C ILE A 88 3.02 -8.97 8.87
N ASN A 89 2.14 -9.63 8.12
CA ASN A 89 1.27 -8.96 7.16
C ASN A 89 0.35 -7.95 7.84
N GLY A 90 -0.22 -8.30 9.01
CA GLY A 90 -1.01 -7.36 9.81
C GLY A 90 -0.20 -6.12 10.23
N MET A 91 1.04 -6.31 10.68
CA MET A 91 1.94 -5.19 11.02
C MET A 91 2.27 -4.32 9.80
N PHE A 92 2.45 -4.92 8.62
CA PHE A 92 2.62 -4.18 7.36
C PHE A 92 1.34 -3.42 6.97
N MET A 93 0.15 -3.98 7.20
CA MET A 93 -1.12 -3.28 6.92
C MET A 93 -1.27 -2.03 7.80
N THR A 94 -0.78 -2.05 9.04
CA THR A 94 -0.77 -0.87 9.92
C THR A 94 -0.04 0.31 9.31
N SER A 95 0.92 0.09 8.42
CA SER A 95 1.62 1.17 7.71
C SER A 95 0.67 2.04 6.88
N PHE A 96 -0.37 1.46 6.25
CA PHE A 96 -1.39 2.24 5.52
C PHE A 96 -2.18 3.16 6.44
N ALA A 97 -2.53 2.65 7.61
CA ALA A 97 -3.31 3.39 8.60
C ALA A 97 -2.48 4.57 9.14
N ILE A 98 -1.22 4.33 9.50
CA ILE A 98 -0.26 5.37 9.91
C ILE A 98 -0.05 6.40 8.80
N ALA A 99 0.07 5.96 7.54
CA ALA A 99 0.21 6.87 6.40
C ALA A 99 -1.01 7.80 6.25
N GLY A 100 -2.23 7.31 6.49
CA GLY A 100 -3.43 8.17 6.51
C GLY A 100 -3.43 9.18 7.66
N VAL A 101 -3.00 8.76 8.86
CA VAL A 101 -2.92 9.63 10.04
C VAL A 101 -1.89 10.76 9.87
N VAL A 102 -0.74 10.46 9.26
CA VAL A 102 0.35 11.43 9.06
C VAL A 102 0.13 12.25 7.78
N GLY A 103 -0.37 11.61 6.72
CA GLY A 103 -0.50 12.21 5.38
C GLY A 103 -1.48 13.38 5.33
N GLY A 104 -2.63 13.28 6.01
CA GLY A 104 -3.62 14.37 6.05
C GLY A 104 -3.07 15.68 6.61
N PRO A 105 -2.53 15.69 7.86
CA PRO A 105 -1.91 16.87 8.46
C PRO A 105 -0.68 17.36 7.70
N LEU A 106 0.16 16.45 7.19
CA LEU A 106 1.34 16.83 6.40
C LEU A 106 0.95 17.54 5.10
N ALA A 107 -0.03 17.01 4.37
CA ALA A 107 -0.56 17.64 3.17
C ALA A 107 -1.20 19.00 3.48
N GLY A 108 -1.99 19.10 4.56
CA GLY A 108 -2.58 20.37 5.02
C GLY A 108 -1.52 21.41 5.40
N PHE A 109 -0.43 20.99 6.04
CA PHE A 109 0.70 21.85 6.39
C PHE A 109 1.42 22.37 5.14
N ILE A 110 1.72 21.49 4.18
CA ILE A 110 2.37 21.90 2.92
C ILE A 110 1.47 22.87 2.15
N MET A 111 0.18 22.54 2.03
CA MET A 111 -0.80 23.36 1.30
C MET A 111 -1.02 24.74 1.92
N SER A 112 -0.83 24.90 3.23
CA SER A 112 -0.99 26.18 3.95
C SER A 112 0.30 27.00 4.05
N ARG A 113 1.47 26.36 4.18
CA ARG A 113 2.75 27.04 4.45
C ARG A 113 3.58 27.32 3.20
N MET A 114 3.34 26.62 2.10
CA MET A 114 4.09 26.82 0.85
C MET A 114 3.46 27.88 -0.07
N VAL A 115 2.61 28.76 0.47
CA VAL A 115 2.00 29.88 -0.25
C VAL A 115 3.09 30.90 -0.62
N GLY A 116 3.29 31.13 -1.92
CA GLY A 116 4.23 32.14 -2.41
C GLY A 116 5.71 31.76 -2.28
N VAL A 117 6.01 30.49 -2.00
CA VAL A 117 7.39 29.99 -1.96
C VAL A 117 7.86 29.69 -3.39
N GLY A 118 8.62 30.62 -3.97
CA GLY A 118 9.10 30.52 -5.36
C GLY A 118 8.00 30.76 -6.38
N SER A 119 8.20 30.27 -7.61
CA SER A 119 7.23 30.37 -8.71
C SER A 119 6.20 29.22 -8.74
N LEU A 120 6.29 28.28 -7.81
CA LEU A 120 5.47 27.08 -7.78
C LEU A 120 4.23 27.26 -6.89
N ALA A 121 3.10 26.73 -7.35
CA ALA A 121 1.86 26.63 -6.58
C ALA A 121 2.01 25.60 -5.44
N ASN A 122 1.21 25.76 -4.38
CA ASN A 122 1.30 24.96 -3.16
C ASN A 122 1.14 23.45 -3.43
N TRP A 123 0.25 23.09 -4.36
CA TRP A 123 0.02 21.70 -4.74
C TRP A 123 1.22 21.06 -5.48
N GLN A 124 2.01 21.87 -6.18
CA GLN A 124 3.25 21.41 -6.84
C GLN A 124 4.30 21.04 -5.78
N TRP A 125 4.40 21.85 -4.72
CA TRP A 125 5.26 21.54 -3.57
C TRP A 125 4.85 20.26 -2.85
N LEU A 126 3.54 19.95 -2.78
CA LEU A 126 3.06 18.68 -2.22
C LEU A 126 3.64 17.48 -2.97
N PHE A 127 3.53 17.45 -4.30
CA PHE A 127 4.09 16.38 -5.12
C PHE A 127 5.62 16.25 -5.01
N ILE A 128 6.33 17.38 -4.95
CA ILE A 128 7.79 17.39 -4.83
C ILE A 128 8.23 16.87 -3.45
N LEU A 129 7.66 17.42 -2.38
CA LEU A 129 8.05 17.11 -1.00
C LEU A 129 7.65 15.69 -0.59
N GLU A 130 6.55 15.15 -1.11
CA GLU A 130 6.16 13.75 -0.86
C GLU A 130 6.91 12.76 -1.77
N GLY A 131 7.25 13.17 -2.99
CA GLY A 131 7.98 12.33 -3.94
C GLY A 131 9.44 12.10 -3.56
N ILE A 132 10.15 13.12 -3.05
CA ILE A 132 11.58 13.03 -2.70
C ILE A 132 11.87 11.93 -1.67
N PRO A 133 11.18 11.86 -0.51
CA PRO A 133 11.37 10.78 0.47
C PRO A 133 11.14 9.39 -0.12
N SER A 134 10.20 9.26 -1.04
CA SER A 134 9.92 7.99 -1.73
C SER A 134 11.11 7.57 -2.60
N VAL A 135 11.68 8.49 -3.39
CA VAL A 135 12.90 8.21 -4.18
C VAL A 135 14.07 7.81 -3.28
N ILE A 136 14.29 8.54 -2.18
CA ILE A 136 15.34 8.23 -1.19
C ILE A 136 15.11 6.84 -0.60
N ALA A 137 13.89 6.53 -0.17
CA ALA A 137 13.53 5.23 0.38
C ALA A 137 13.82 4.10 -0.63
N GLY A 138 13.54 4.30 -1.91
CA GLY A 138 13.87 3.34 -2.96
C GLY A 138 15.37 3.05 -3.09
N PHE A 139 16.23 4.08 -3.02
CA PHE A 139 17.69 3.89 -2.97
C PHE A 139 18.15 3.21 -1.68
N LEU A 140 17.54 3.55 -0.54
CA LEU A 140 17.82 2.88 0.74
C LEU A 140 17.44 1.40 0.68
N VAL A 141 16.33 1.05 0.03
CA VAL A 141 15.94 -0.35 -0.21
C VAL A 141 17.01 -1.11 -0.99
N LEU A 142 17.57 -0.52 -2.06
CA LEU A 142 18.67 -1.16 -2.81
C LEU A 142 19.90 -1.42 -1.94
N ARG A 143 20.22 -0.48 -1.04
CA ARG A 143 21.44 -0.50 -0.23
C ARG A 143 21.34 -1.39 1.00
N TYR A 144 20.18 -1.40 1.66
CA TYR A 144 19.99 -1.98 2.99
C TYR A 144 19.08 -3.19 3.02
N LEU A 145 18.13 -3.36 2.08
CA LEU A 145 17.20 -4.48 2.11
C LEU A 145 17.92 -5.75 1.60
N PRO A 146 18.16 -6.79 2.42
CA PRO A 146 18.73 -8.05 1.95
C PRO A 146 17.69 -8.88 1.16
N GLU A 147 18.07 -9.48 0.03
CA GLU A 147 17.11 -10.28 -0.77
C GLU A 147 16.62 -11.56 -0.08
N LYS A 148 17.51 -12.22 0.66
CA LYS A 148 17.24 -13.49 1.36
C LYS A 148 17.91 -13.48 2.73
N PRO A 149 17.42 -14.28 3.70
CA PRO A 149 18.05 -14.44 5.01
C PRO A 149 19.54 -14.80 4.94
N ALA A 150 19.96 -15.55 3.93
CA ALA A 150 21.37 -15.89 3.69
C ALA A 150 22.29 -14.66 3.49
N ASN A 151 21.75 -13.60 2.88
CA ASN A 151 22.47 -12.36 2.57
C ASN A 151 22.40 -11.32 3.71
N ALA A 152 21.73 -11.65 4.81
CA ALA A 152 21.50 -10.74 5.92
C ALA A 152 22.78 -10.49 6.73
N LYS A 153 23.37 -9.30 6.64
CA LYS A 153 24.60 -8.97 7.38
C LYS A 153 24.42 -8.92 8.90
N TRP A 154 23.20 -8.68 9.37
CA TRP A 154 22.87 -8.54 10.80
C TRP A 154 22.57 -9.87 11.51
N LEU A 155 22.39 -10.97 10.76
CA LEU A 155 22.17 -12.30 11.34
C LEU A 155 23.49 -13.03 11.57
N THR A 156 23.60 -13.75 12.68
CA THR A 156 24.69 -14.73 12.91
C THR A 156 24.58 -15.91 11.94
N ALA A 157 25.69 -16.61 11.66
CA ALA A 157 25.69 -17.75 10.75
C ALA A 157 24.70 -18.86 11.18
N ALA A 158 24.59 -19.12 12.49
CA ALA A 158 23.64 -20.08 13.04
C ALA A 158 22.18 -19.68 12.79
N GLN A 159 21.83 -18.42 13.03
CA GLN A 159 20.47 -17.90 12.76
C GLN A 159 20.13 -17.94 11.27
N ARG A 160 21.06 -17.56 10.39
CA ARG A 160 20.84 -17.64 8.93
C ARG A 160 20.53 -19.06 8.48
N LYS A 161 21.28 -20.04 9.00
CA LYS A 161 21.06 -21.46 8.68
C LYS A 161 19.72 -21.95 9.19
N MET A 162 19.34 -21.61 10.42
CA MET A 162 18.05 -21.98 11.01
C MET A 162 16.87 -21.44 10.19
N VAL A 163 16.85 -20.13 9.91
CA VAL A 163 15.76 -19.49 9.15
C VAL A 163 15.66 -20.07 7.74
N SER A 164 16.80 -20.19 7.04
CA SER A 164 16.81 -20.71 5.68
C SER A 164 16.34 -22.16 5.60
N ALA A 165 16.72 -23.00 6.57
CA ALA A 165 16.29 -24.40 6.64
C ALA A 165 14.78 -24.54 6.91
N THR A 166 14.24 -23.73 7.82
CA THR A 166 12.79 -23.72 8.11
C THR A 166 11.97 -23.33 6.87
N ILE A 167 12.39 -22.29 6.16
CA ILE A 167 11.71 -21.82 4.95
C ILE A 167 11.81 -22.85 3.83
N ALA A 168 12.99 -23.43 3.61
CA ALA A 168 13.18 -24.47 2.60
C ALA A 168 12.29 -25.70 2.85
N ARG A 169 12.13 -26.10 4.12
CA ARG A 169 11.23 -27.20 4.51
C ARG A 169 9.76 -26.90 4.17
N GLU A 170 9.30 -25.68 4.42
CA GLU A 170 7.94 -25.24 4.07
C GLU A 170 7.72 -25.04 2.56
N ASP A 171 8.77 -24.72 1.80
CA ASP A 171 8.70 -24.62 0.33
C ASP A 171 8.67 -25.99 -0.35
N SER A 172 9.33 -27.00 0.23
CA SER A 172 9.31 -28.38 -0.25
C SER A 172 8.02 -29.17 0.07
N ALA A 173 7.05 -28.56 0.77
CA ALA A 173 5.81 -29.23 1.11
C ALA A 173 4.96 -29.54 -0.14
N PRO A 174 4.51 -30.80 -0.34
CA PRO A 174 3.74 -31.18 -1.53
C PRO A 174 2.39 -30.44 -1.58
N GLY A 175 2.03 -29.93 -2.76
CA GLY A 175 0.74 -29.24 -3.02
C GLY A 175 0.81 -27.72 -3.23
N LYS A 176 2.01 -27.11 -3.22
CA LYS A 176 2.16 -25.64 -3.37
C LYS A 176 1.95 -25.11 -4.80
N HIS A 177 2.07 -25.96 -5.81
CA HIS A 177 1.82 -25.59 -7.20
C HIS A 177 0.36 -25.87 -7.57
N SER A 178 -0.50 -24.88 -7.36
CA SER A 178 -1.85 -24.89 -7.92
C SER A 178 -1.81 -24.30 -9.33
N ASP A 179 -2.26 -25.07 -10.32
CA ASP A 179 -2.42 -24.58 -11.68
C ASP A 179 -3.36 -23.36 -11.69
N LEU A 180 -2.98 -22.29 -12.38
CA LEU A 180 -3.73 -21.03 -12.44
C LEU A 180 -5.16 -21.28 -12.94
N ARG A 181 -5.31 -22.24 -13.86
CA ARG A 181 -6.60 -22.66 -14.42
C ARG A 181 -7.51 -23.33 -13.38
N THR A 182 -6.92 -24.05 -12.42
CA THR A 182 -7.65 -24.70 -11.32
C THR A 182 -8.10 -23.67 -10.29
N LEU A 183 -7.28 -22.65 -10.01
CA LEU A 183 -7.65 -21.52 -9.16
C LEU A 183 -8.82 -20.70 -9.73
N LEU A 184 -8.78 -20.36 -11.01
CA LEU A 184 -9.84 -19.58 -11.67
C LEU A 184 -11.19 -20.31 -11.70
N ARG A 185 -11.19 -21.64 -11.63
CA ARG A 185 -12.41 -22.46 -11.56
C ARG A 185 -12.95 -22.61 -10.14
N TYR A 186 -12.25 -22.12 -9.12
CA TYR A 186 -12.67 -22.27 -7.74
C TYR A 186 -13.69 -21.18 -7.36
N PRO A 187 -14.97 -21.50 -7.11
CA PRO A 187 -16.02 -20.50 -6.92
C PRO A 187 -15.81 -19.62 -5.67
N LYS A 188 -15.15 -20.15 -4.63
CA LYS A 188 -14.85 -19.37 -3.42
C LYS A 188 -13.82 -18.27 -3.69
N LEU A 189 -12.96 -18.42 -4.71
CA LEU A 189 -12.03 -17.36 -5.11
C LEU A 189 -12.79 -16.12 -5.56
N TRP A 190 -13.79 -16.29 -6.41
CA TRP A 190 -14.63 -15.20 -6.92
C TRP A 190 -15.46 -14.55 -5.81
N LEU A 191 -15.97 -15.33 -4.86
CA LEU A 191 -16.66 -14.78 -3.69
C LEU A 191 -15.72 -13.91 -2.84
N CYS A 192 -14.51 -14.40 -2.55
CA CYS A 192 -13.51 -13.62 -1.81
C CYS A 192 -13.08 -12.37 -2.59
N ALA A 193 -12.92 -12.47 -3.92
CA ALA A 193 -12.61 -11.34 -4.77
C ALA A 193 -13.72 -10.28 -4.76
N LEU A 194 -15.00 -10.70 -4.80
CA LEU A 194 -16.14 -9.80 -4.72
C LEU A 194 -16.21 -9.08 -3.36
N VAL A 195 -16.04 -9.82 -2.26
CA VAL A 195 -15.99 -9.22 -0.91
C VAL A 195 -14.84 -8.21 -0.81
N TYR A 196 -13.66 -8.57 -1.30
CA TYR A 196 -12.50 -7.68 -1.30
C TYR A 196 -12.74 -6.44 -2.17
N PHE A 197 -13.36 -6.60 -3.34
CA PHE A 197 -13.74 -5.50 -4.22
C PHE A 197 -14.67 -4.50 -3.53
N CYS A 198 -15.71 -4.97 -2.82
CA CYS A 198 -16.61 -4.11 -2.06
C CYS A 198 -15.88 -3.34 -0.96
N LEU A 199 -15.00 -4.01 -0.21
CA LEU A 199 -14.22 -3.39 0.86
C LEU A 199 -13.26 -2.31 0.34
N VAL A 200 -12.51 -2.60 -0.72
CA VAL A 200 -11.55 -1.65 -1.31
C VAL A 200 -12.28 -0.46 -1.93
N SER A 201 -13.41 -0.69 -2.60
CA SER A 201 -14.22 0.37 -3.21
C SER A 201 -14.79 1.32 -2.15
N GLY A 202 -15.31 0.78 -1.03
CA GLY A 202 -15.77 1.60 0.10
C GLY A 202 -14.63 2.42 0.70
N ASN A 203 -13.50 1.78 0.99
CA ASN A 203 -12.32 2.45 1.53
C ASN A 203 -11.80 3.58 0.63
N ALA A 204 -11.68 3.33 -0.68
CA ALA A 204 -11.25 4.34 -1.64
C ALA A 204 -12.23 5.53 -1.71
N THR A 205 -13.53 5.26 -1.65
CA THR A 205 -14.57 6.31 -1.65
C THR A 205 -14.42 7.23 -0.45
N ILE A 206 -14.28 6.67 0.76
CA ILE A 206 -14.05 7.45 1.98
C ILE A 206 -12.77 8.26 1.84
N ALA A 207 -11.65 7.63 1.44
CA ALA A 207 -10.36 8.30 1.34
C ALA A 207 -10.37 9.50 0.37
N PHE A 208 -11.03 9.38 -0.79
CA PHE A 208 -11.07 10.47 -1.78
C PHE A 208 -12.05 11.60 -1.42
N TRP A 209 -13.20 11.26 -0.82
CA TRP A 209 -14.27 12.22 -0.61
C TRP A 209 -14.27 12.87 0.76
N THR A 210 -13.63 12.27 1.77
CA THR A 210 -13.57 12.83 3.14
C THR A 210 -13.13 14.30 3.18
N PRO A 211 -12.03 14.72 2.52
CA PRO A 211 -11.62 16.14 2.56
C PRO A 211 -12.64 17.06 1.87
N SER A 212 -13.28 16.58 0.81
CA SER A 212 -14.29 17.35 0.07
C SER A 212 -15.57 17.52 0.89
N VAL A 213 -16.00 16.48 1.61
CA VAL A 213 -17.13 16.52 2.53
C VAL A 213 -16.85 17.49 3.67
N ILE A 214 -15.67 17.42 4.29
CA ILE A 214 -15.28 18.36 5.36
C ILE A 214 -15.30 19.81 4.86
N LYS A 215 -14.80 20.06 3.65
CA LYS A 215 -14.88 21.39 3.03
C LYS A 215 -16.33 21.84 2.81
N SER A 216 -17.21 20.95 2.37
CA SER A 216 -18.64 21.25 2.16
C SER A 216 -19.39 21.59 3.46
N LEU A 217 -18.90 21.12 4.62
CA LEU A 217 -19.43 21.44 5.95
C LEU A 217 -19.05 22.85 6.44
N GLY A 218 -18.34 23.65 5.63
CA GLY A 218 -17.99 25.04 5.92
C GLY A 218 -16.59 25.25 6.49
N VAL A 219 -15.75 24.20 6.56
CA VAL A 219 -14.35 24.33 6.98
C VAL A 219 -13.51 24.81 5.79
N ASN A 220 -13.08 26.07 5.84
CA ASN A 220 -12.35 26.69 4.74
C ASN A 220 -10.81 26.58 4.86
N ASP A 221 -10.30 26.37 6.08
CA ASP A 221 -8.86 26.27 6.30
C ASP A 221 -8.31 24.88 5.94
N THR A 222 -7.34 24.86 5.03
CA THR A 222 -6.71 23.62 4.53
C THR A 222 -6.01 22.81 5.62
N MET A 223 -5.47 23.45 6.66
CA MET A 223 -4.84 22.76 7.78
C MET A 223 -5.91 22.04 8.61
N ASN A 224 -7.01 22.73 8.94
CA ASN A 224 -8.15 22.12 9.63
C ASN A 224 -8.80 20.98 8.81
N ILE A 225 -8.91 21.11 7.49
CA ILE A 225 -9.37 20.01 6.63
C ILE A 225 -8.45 18.80 6.76
N GLY A 226 -7.13 18.98 6.71
CA GLY A 226 -6.15 17.91 6.88
C GLY A 226 -6.24 17.22 8.25
N LEU A 227 -6.33 18.01 9.32
CA LEU A 227 -6.47 17.51 10.70
C LEU A 227 -7.78 16.74 10.93
N LEU A 228 -8.90 17.28 10.45
CA LEU A 228 -10.19 16.60 10.55
C LEU A 228 -10.22 15.32 9.69
N SER A 229 -9.58 15.34 8.52
CA SER A 229 -9.46 14.16 7.65
C SER A 229 -8.65 13.04 8.30
N SER A 230 -7.73 13.33 9.22
CA SER A 230 -7.00 12.30 9.96
C SER A 230 -7.82 11.59 11.04
N ILE A 231 -8.91 12.18 11.54
CA ILE A 231 -9.70 11.58 12.65
C ILE A 231 -10.26 10.20 12.27
N PRO A 232 -10.94 10.00 11.11
CA PRO A 232 -11.40 8.68 10.69
C PRO A 232 -10.27 7.66 10.57
N PHE A 233 -9.09 8.07 10.08
CA PHE A 233 -7.93 7.18 9.98
C PHE A 233 -7.36 6.81 11.36
N ILE A 234 -7.34 7.73 12.32
CA ILE A 234 -6.92 7.44 13.71
C ILE A 234 -7.86 6.42 14.33
N LEU A 235 -9.17 6.67 14.27
CA LEU A 235 -10.18 5.76 14.82
C LEU A 235 -10.14 4.40 14.13
N GLY A 236 -10.00 4.39 12.80
CA GLY A 236 -9.82 3.18 12.01
C GLY A 236 -8.55 2.40 12.38
N THR A 237 -7.44 3.08 12.63
CA THR A 237 -6.18 2.45 13.09
C THR A 237 -6.36 1.77 14.44
N VAL A 238 -6.96 2.48 15.41
CA VAL A 238 -7.21 1.94 16.76
C VAL A 238 -8.15 0.74 16.69
N ALA A 239 -9.24 0.84 15.92
CA ALA A 239 -10.19 -0.24 15.72
C ALA A 239 -9.55 -1.44 15.02
N MET A 240 -8.70 -1.22 14.01
CA MET A 240 -7.98 -2.28 13.30
C MET A 240 -7.02 -3.02 14.23
N LEU A 241 -6.24 -2.30 15.05
CA LEU A 241 -5.32 -2.90 16.00
C LEU A 241 -6.07 -3.70 17.07
N TRP A 242 -7.13 -3.12 17.65
CA TRP A 242 -7.97 -3.81 18.62
C TRP A 242 -8.57 -5.08 18.04
N ASN A 243 -9.20 -4.99 16.87
CA ASN A 243 -9.84 -6.13 16.20
C ASN A 243 -8.82 -7.20 15.82
N GLY A 244 -7.61 -6.81 15.41
CA GLY A 244 -6.50 -7.72 15.14
C GLY A 244 -6.05 -8.50 16.37
N PHE A 245 -5.78 -7.80 17.48
CA PHE A 245 -5.39 -8.45 18.74
C PHE A 245 -6.48 -9.37 19.29
N HIS A 246 -7.74 -8.94 19.20
CA HIS A 246 -8.86 -9.76 19.64
C HIS A 246 -9.02 -11.00 18.75
N SER A 247 -8.92 -10.85 17.42
CA SER A 247 -9.01 -11.97 16.48
C SER A 247 -7.89 -12.99 16.66
N ASP A 248 -6.69 -12.57 17.03
CA ASP A 248 -5.58 -13.48 17.32
C ASP A 248 -5.81 -14.25 18.62
N LYS A 249 -6.51 -13.65 19.60
CA LYS A 249 -6.86 -14.30 20.87
C LYS A 249 -8.05 -15.25 20.76
N SER A 250 -9.08 -14.89 19.99
CA SER A 250 -10.30 -15.69 19.81
C SER A 250 -10.15 -16.78 18.75
N ALA A 251 -9.19 -16.64 17.82
CA ALA A 251 -9.05 -17.46 16.62
C ALA A 251 -10.27 -17.44 15.66
N GLU A 252 -11.28 -16.60 15.91
CA GLU A 252 -12.53 -16.51 15.14
C GLU A 252 -12.42 -15.52 13.97
N ARG A 253 -11.39 -15.68 13.14
CA ARG A 253 -11.02 -14.74 12.06
C ARG A 253 -12.18 -14.37 11.12
N ARG A 254 -13.12 -15.29 10.88
CA ARG A 254 -14.26 -15.06 9.98
C ARG A 254 -15.27 -14.06 10.55
N ILE A 255 -15.56 -14.14 11.84
CA ILE A 255 -16.54 -13.27 12.52
C ILE A 255 -15.97 -11.85 12.62
N HIS A 256 -14.69 -11.72 12.95
CA HIS A 256 -14.00 -10.43 12.98
C HIS A 256 -13.99 -9.71 11.62
N CYS A 257 -13.80 -10.45 10.52
CA CYS A 257 -13.91 -9.87 9.17
C CYS A 257 -15.35 -9.47 8.83
N ALA A 258 -16.33 -10.34 9.12
CA ALA A 258 -17.74 -10.09 8.79
C ALA A 258 -18.31 -8.89 9.56
N MET A 259 -18.06 -8.83 10.87
CA MET A 259 -18.49 -7.71 11.72
C MET A 259 -17.86 -6.39 11.28
N ALA A 260 -16.56 -6.37 10.99
CA ALA A 260 -15.90 -5.16 10.51
C ALA A 260 -16.48 -4.70 9.16
N ALA A 261 -16.76 -5.62 8.24
CA ALA A 261 -17.38 -5.31 6.96
C ALA A 261 -18.81 -4.76 7.11
N ILE A 262 -19.61 -5.33 8.01
CA ILE A 262 -20.97 -4.85 8.29
C ILE A 262 -20.95 -3.46 8.93
N LEU A 263 -20.08 -3.24 9.92
CA LEU A 263 -19.93 -1.93 10.57
C LEU A 263 -19.46 -0.87 9.57
N ALA A 264 -18.50 -1.20 8.70
CA ALA A 264 -18.07 -0.30 7.63
C ALA A 264 -19.20 0.02 6.65
N GLY A 265 -20.03 -0.97 6.30
CA GLY A 265 -21.20 -0.78 5.44
C GLY A 265 -22.30 0.06 6.06
N LEU A 266 -22.50 -0.01 7.39
CA LEU A 266 -23.48 0.82 8.11
C LEU A 266 -23.02 2.26 8.33
N GLY A 267 -21.71 2.49 8.36
CA GLY A 267 -21.12 3.82 8.56
C GLY A 267 -20.93 4.64 7.28
N LEU A 268 -21.08 4.01 6.11
CA LEU A 268 -21.07 4.63 4.77
C LEU A 268 -22.46 5.18 4.43
#